data_AF-A0A1U8LHC6-F1
#
_entry.id   AF-A0A1U8LHC6-F1
#
_cell.length_a   1.000
_cell.length_b   1.000
_cell.length_c   1.000
_cell.angle_alpha   90.00
_cell.angle_beta   90.00
_cell.angle_gamma   90.00
#
_symmetry.space_group_name_H-M   'P 1'
#
loop_
_entity.id
_entity.type
_entity.pdbx_description
1 polymer ?
#
loop_
_entity_poly.entity_id
_entity_poly.type
_entity_poly.pdbx_seq_one_letter_code
_entity_poly.pdbx_strand_id
1 'polypeptide(L)'
;MESQNYGHRHPLLLLLNEDQRIVANCSSCGEKVSTPCFSCAQDCGFYLHKVCAEAPLELNHPFHLDHTLLLMQAPPYPVICNFCYEICMKFVYHCSCDFDLHIKCALFTLNMAENNLKELEHVALQDPLISTENGDYVAICALGVGNH
;
A
#
# COMPACT_ATOMS: atom_id res chain seq x y z
N MET A 1 9.18 -8.32 -12.68
CA MET A 1 7.98 -7.79 -12.02
C MET A 1 7.09 -7.31 -13.15
N GLU A 2 5.97 -7.99 -13.38
CA GLU A 2 5.06 -7.69 -14.50
C GLU A 2 4.16 -6.52 -14.08
N SER A 3 4.13 -5.45 -14.90
CA SER A 3 3.25 -4.31 -14.64
C SER A 3 1.80 -4.70 -14.88
N GLN A 4 0.91 -4.32 -13.97
CA GLN A 4 -0.52 -4.52 -14.19
C GLN A 4 -0.99 -3.54 -15.24
N ASN A 5 -1.45 -4.05 -16.39
CA ASN A 5 -1.96 -3.20 -17.46
C ASN A 5 -3.40 -2.72 -17.20
N TYR A 6 -4.03 -3.08 -16.08
CA TYR A 6 -5.36 -2.61 -15.66
C TYR A 6 -6.40 -2.56 -16.79
N GLY A 7 -6.46 -3.58 -17.66
CA GLY A 7 -7.37 -3.61 -18.81
C GLY A 7 -7.05 -2.60 -19.94
N HIS A 8 -6.03 -1.77 -19.78
CA HIS A 8 -5.40 -1.05 -20.87
C HIS A 8 -4.81 -2.06 -21.88
N ARG A 9 -4.95 -1.76 -23.17
CA ARG A 9 -4.75 -2.75 -24.25
C ARG A 9 -3.39 -2.64 -24.93
N HIS A 10 -2.64 -1.59 -24.64
CA HIS A 10 -1.34 -1.37 -25.25
C HIS A 10 -0.23 -1.80 -24.29
N PRO A 11 0.92 -2.27 -24.79
CA PRO A 11 2.08 -2.54 -23.95
C PRO A 11 2.53 -1.29 -23.20
N LEU A 12 2.98 -1.48 -21.96
CA LEU A 12 3.60 -0.44 -21.13
C LEU A 12 5.12 -0.54 -21.25
N LEU A 13 5.78 0.60 -21.39
CA LEU A 13 7.23 0.73 -21.41
C LEU A 13 7.70 1.45 -20.15
N LEU A 14 8.80 0.99 -19.57
CA LEU A 14 9.44 1.65 -18.44
C LEU A 14 10.32 2.80 -18.96
N LEU A 15 9.99 4.03 -18.55
CA LEU A 15 10.79 5.23 -18.77
C LEU A 15 11.67 5.47 -17.54
N LEU A 16 12.97 5.60 -17.77
CA LEU A 16 13.98 5.77 -16.71
C LEU A 16 14.58 7.18 -16.64
N ASN A 17 14.51 7.97 -17.71
CA ASN A 17 15.31 9.19 -17.84
C ASN A 17 14.59 10.43 -17.26
N GLU A 18 15.28 11.19 -16.41
CA GLU A 18 14.75 12.42 -15.77
C GLU A 18 14.73 13.64 -16.71
N ASP A 19 15.49 13.61 -17.81
CA ASP A 19 15.56 14.72 -18.78
C ASP A 19 14.25 14.92 -19.56
N GLN A 20 13.36 13.92 -19.52
CA GLN A 20 12.01 14.04 -20.07
C GLN A 20 11.10 14.65 -19.00
N ARG A 21 10.81 15.95 -19.13
CA ARG A 21 9.73 16.59 -18.36
C ARG A 21 8.39 15.99 -18.81
N ILE A 22 7.95 14.95 -18.10
CA ILE A 22 6.62 14.38 -18.28
C ILE A 22 5.60 15.35 -17.68
N VAL A 23 4.79 15.97 -18.53
CA VAL A 23 3.65 16.81 -18.11
C VAL A 23 2.37 15.98 -18.20
N ALA A 24 2.34 14.87 -17.46
CA ALA A 24 1.20 13.96 -17.43
C ALA A 24 0.89 13.53 -15.99
N ASN A 25 -0.39 13.19 -15.77
CA ASN A 25 -0.85 12.66 -14.50
C ASN A 25 -0.99 11.14 -14.58
N CYS A 26 -0.72 10.46 -13.47
CA CYS A 26 -0.85 9.04 -13.33
C CYS A 26 -2.32 8.66 -13.53
N SER A 27 -2.57 7.71 -14.41
CA SER A 27 -3.91 7.24 -14.72
C SER A 27 -4.60 6.58 -13.52
N SER A 28 -3.82 6.01 -12.59
CA SER A 28 -4.36 5.35 -11.39
C SER A 28 -4.58 6.28 -10.19
N CYS A 29 -3.66 7.20 -9.88
CA CYS A 29 -3.78 8.05 -8.69
C CYS A 29 -4.15 9.52 -8.99
N GLY A 30 -4.04 9.96 -10.24
CA GLY A 30 -4.35 11.32 -10.67
C GLY A 30 -3.26 12.36 -10.40
N GLU A 31 -2.19 12.00 -9.69
CA GLU A 31 -1.07 12.90 -9.39
C GLU A 31 -0.06 12.98 -10.54
N LYS A 32 0.74 14.05 -10.59
CA LYS A 32 1.79 14.23 -11.60
C LYS A 32 2.79 13.07 -11.59
N VAL A 33 3.20 12.64 -12.77
CA VAL A 33 4.20 11.58 -12.94
C VAL A 33 5.59 12.18 -13.10
N SER A 34 6.57 11.57 -12.44
CA SER A 34 7.99 11.73 -12.72
C SER A 34 8.58 10.39 -13.10
N THR A 35 9.68 10.38 -13.83
CA THR A 35 10.46 9.15 -14.02
C THR A 35 11.12 8.73 -12.70
N PRO A 36 11.34 7.42 -12.47
CA PRO A 36 10.95 6.32 -13.33
C PRO A 36 9.43 6.04 -13.31
N CYS A 37 8.84 5.79 -14.48
CA CYS A 37 7.41 5.54 -14.64
C CYS A 37 7.10 4.61 -15.80
N PHE A 38 5.89 4.08 -15.87
CA PHE A 38 5.41 3.39 -17.06
C PHE A 38 4.63 4.35 -17.96
N SER A 39 4.87 4.27 -19.27
CA SER A 39 4.07 4.93 -20.30
C SER A 39 3.54 3.92 -21.30
N CYS A 40 2.41 4.23 -21.92
CA CYS A 40 1.92 3.45 -23.04
C CYS A 40 2.84 3.59 -24.26
N ALA A 41 3.19 2.46 -24.88
CA ALA A 41 4.02 2.41 -26.09
C ALA A 41 3.43 3.17 -27.29
N GLN A 42 2.11 3.40 -27.31
CA GLN A 42 1.40 4.10 -28.37
C GLN A 42 1.12 5.58 -28.06
N ASP A 43 1.69 6.11 -26.97
CA ASP A 43 1.52 7.50 -26.54
C ASP A 43 0.04 7.95 -26.43
N CYS A 44 -0.82 7.07 -25.94
CA CYS A 44 -2.25 7.37 -25.80
C CYS A 44 -2.59 8.15 -24.51
N GLY A 45 -1.61 8.78 -23.87
CA GLY A 45 -1.80 9.51 -22.61
C GLY A 45 -1.91 8.64 -21.34
N PHE A 46 -1.64 7.33 -21.42
CA PHE A 46 -1.67 6.43 -20.26
C PHE A 46 -0.29 6.36 -19.61
N TYR A 47 -0.21 6.82 -18.36
CA TYR A 47 1.02 6.90 -17.58
C TYR A 47 0.76 6.36 -16.18
N LEU A 48 1.72 5.66 -15.59
CA LEU A 48 1.63 5.16 -14.22
C LEU A 48 2.93 5.43 -13.48
N HIS A 49 2.83 5.91 -12.23
CA HIS A 49 3.95 5.75 -11.31
C HIS A 49 4.32 4.27 -11.20
N LYS A 50 5.60 3.97 -11.01
CA LYS A 50 6.05 2.59 -10.81
C LYS A 50 5.25 1.88 -9.71
N VAL A 51 5.09 2.54 -8.56
CA VAL A 51 4.31 2.01 -7.42
C VAL A 51 2.82 1.80 -7.75
N CYS A 52 2.25 2.62 -8.64
CA CYS A 52 0.86 2.45 -9.07
C CYS A 52 0.72 1.29 -10.08
N ALA A 53 1.73 1.02 -10.91
CA ALA A 53 1.72 -0.10 -11.85
C ALA A 53 1.97 -1.45 -11.18
N GLU A 54 2.64 -1.44 -10.03
CA GLU A 54 2.99 -2.62 -9.23
C GLU A 54 2.00 -2.86 -8.08
N ALA A 55 0.99 -1.99 -7.91
CA ALA A 55 -0.03 -2.13 -6.88
C ALA A 55 -0.80 -3.46 -7.05
N PRO A 56 -1.03 -4.23 -5.98
CA PRO A 56 -1.71 -5.52 -6.10
C PRO A 56 -3.21 -5.36 -6.40
N LEU A 57 -3.81 -6.28 -7.14
CA LEU A 57 -5.26 -6.26 -7.39
C LEU A 57 -6.07 -6.54 -6.11
N GLU A 58 -5.49 -7.33 -5.21
CA GLU A 58 -6.06 -7.72 -3.93
C GLU A 58 -5.10 -7.28 -2.81
N LEU A 59 -5.60 -6.54 -1.82
CA LEU A 59 -4.79 -5.97 -0.77
C LEU A 59 -5.33 -6.34 0.62
N ASN A 60 -4.55 -7.11 1.37
CA ASN A 60 -4.80 -7.35 2.79
C ASN A 60 -4.18 -6.20 3.59
N HIS A 61 -5.02 -5.29 4.08
CA HIS A 61 -4.55 -4.05 4.68
C HIS A 61 -4.48 -4.15 6.22
N PRO A 62 -3.39 -3.72 6.88
CA PRO A 62 -3.23 -3.83 8.33
C PRO A 62 -4.29 -3.10 9.17
N PHE A 63 -4.95 -2.08 8.60
CA PHE A 63 -6.07 -1.37 9.25
C PHE A 63 -7.45 -1.93 8.89
N HIS A 64 -7.50 -3.04 8.14
CA HIS A 64 -8.72 -3.72 7.71
C HIS A 64 -8.44 -5.23 7.53
N LEU A 65 -8.18 -5.92 8.65
CA LEU A 65 -7.64 -7.28 8.67
C LEU A 65 -8.64 -8.36 8.23
N ASP A 66 -9.93 -8.14 8.48
CA ASP A 66 -10.95 -9.16 8.28
C ASP A 66 -11.36 -9.33 6.81
N HIS A 67 -11.05 -8.35 5.95
CA HIS A 67 -11.41 -8.39 4.53
C HIS A 67 -10.28 -7.92 3.62
N THR A 68 -10.22 -8.54 2.46
CA THR A 68 -9.34 -8.13 1.36
C THR A 68 -9.97 -6.99 0.58
N LEU A 69 -9.19 -5.94 0.33
CA LEU A 69 -9.58 -4.83 -0.54
C LEU A 69 -9.32 -5.17 -2.00
N LEU A 70 -10.27 -4.85 -2.87
CA LEU A 70 -10.15 -5.05 -4.32
C LEU A 70 -9.84 -3.73 -5.02
N LEU A 71 -8.83 -3.73 -5.88
CA LEU A 71 -8.48 -2.57 -6.69
C LEU A 71 -9.46 -2.42 -7.85
N MET A 72 -10.21 -1.31 -7.83
CA MET A 72 -11.12 -0.92 -8.90
C MET A 72 -10.54 0.27 -9.67
N GLN A 73 -10.71 0.27 -10.99
CA GLN A 73 -10.18 1.34 -11.86
C GLN A 73 -10.93 2.67 -11.69
N ALA A 74 -12.16 2.59 -11.21
CA ALA A 74 -12.98 3.71 -10.82
C ALA A 74 -13.92 3.22 -9.71
N PRO A 75 -14.32 4.11 -8.79
CA PRO A 75 -15.27 3.73 -7.77
C PRO A 75 -16.66 3.52 -8.38
N PRO A 76 -17.45 2.58 -7.85
CA PRO A 76 -18.80 2.28 -8.37
C PRO A 76 -19.80 3.43 -8.16
N TYR A 77 -19.54 4.29 -7.17
CA TYR A 77 -20.28 5.50 -6.81
C TYR A 77 -19.28 6.51 -6.19
N PRO A 78 -19.66 7.78 -5.94
CA PRO A 78 -18.78 8.69 -5.21
C PRO A 78 -18.49 8.14 -3.81
N VAL A 79 -17.25 7.68 -3.58
CA VAL A 79 -16.77 7.18 -2.29
C VAL A 79 -15.77 8.14 -1.66
N ILE A 80 -15.71 8.12 -0.33
CA ILE A 80 -14.79 8.95 0.46
C ILE A 80 -13.69 8.04 0.98
N CYS A 81 -12.44 8.46 0.82
CA CYS A 81 -11.31 7.72 1.35
C CYS A 81 -11.32 7.71 2.88
N ASN A 82 -11.31 6.53 3.50
CA ASN A 82 -11.31 6.37 4.96
C ASN A 82 -10.02 6.85 5.65
N PHE A 83 -8.96 7.18 4.89
CA PHE A 83 -7.71 7.69 5.45
C PHE A 83 -7.61 9.22 5.38
N CYS A 84 -7.81 9.82 4.20
CA CYS A 84 -7.63 11.26 4.01
C CYS A 84 -8.94 12.05 3.96
N TYR A 85 -10.10 11.38 3.99
CA TYR A 85 -11.43 11.97 3.95
C TYR A 85 -11.78 12.76 2.67
N GLU A 86 -11.00 12.58 1.60
CA GLU A 86 -11.25 13.18 0.30
C GLU A 86 -11.96 12.21 -0.66
N ILE A 87 -12.67 12.77 -1.66
CA ILE A 87 -13.42 11.98 -2.65
C ILE A 87 -12.45 11.16 -3.53
N CYS A 88 -12.77 9.88 -3.75
CA CYS A 88 -12.08 9.03 -4.73
C CYS A 88 -12.62 9.31 -6.14
N MET A 89 -11.75 9.77 -7.04
CA MET A 89 -12.09 10.01 -8.45
C MET A 89 -11.31 9.12 -9.43
N LYS A 90 -10.39 8.31 -8.91
CA LYS A 90 -9.47 7.46 -9.67
C LYS A 90 -9.51 6.04 -9.10
N PHE A 91 -8.44 5.29 -9.28
CA PHE A 91 -8.39 3.92 -8.80
C PHE A 91 -8.53 3.90 -7.27
N VAL A 92 -9.35 2.97 -6.79
CA VAL A 92 -9.74 2.85 -5.39
C VAL A 92 -9.56 1.41 -4.96
N TYR A 93 -9.04 1.20 -3.76
CA TYR A 93 -9.17 -0.06 -3.05
C TYR A 93 -10.50 -0.04 -2.33
N HIS A 94 -11.41 -0.94 -2.72
CA HIS A 94 -12.77 -1.01 -2.22
C HIS A 94 -13.02 -2.34 -1.52
N CYS A 95 -13.75 -2.30 -0.42
CA CYS A 95 -14.33 -3.46 0.24
C CYS A 95 -15.84 -3.28 0.33
N SER A 96 -16.60 -4.39 0.23
CA SER A 96 -18.06 -4.36 0.31
C SER A 96 -18.63 -3.90 1.66
N CYS A 97 -17.78 -3.68 2.67
CA CYS A 97 -18.15 -3.08 3.95
C CYS A 97 -17.98 -1.56 3.98
N ASP A 98 -17.92 -0.89 2.83
CA ASP A 98 -17.72 0.55 2.67
C ASP A 98 -16.40 1.05 3.29
N PHE A 99 -15.34 0.23 3.14
CA PHE A 99 -13.96 0.65 3.42
C PHE A 99 -13.25 0.91 2.10
N ASP A 100 -13.00 2.18 1.82
CA ASP A 100 -12.46 2.70 0.58
C ASP A 100 -11.19 3.50 0.84
N LEU A 101 -10.15 3.23 0.05
CA LEU A 101 -8.91 3.99 0.08
C LEU A 101 -8.51 4.39 -1.33
N HIS A 102 -8.08 5.65 -1.52
CA HIS A 102 -7.31 5.98 -2.73
C HIS A 102 -6.14 5.00 -2.83
N ILE A 103 -5.78 4.59 -4.05
CA ILE A 103 -4.59 3.77 -4.27
C ILE A 103 -3.34 4.33 -3.57
N LYS A 104 -3.12 5.65 -3.63
CA LYS A 104 -2.00 6.31 -2.95
C LYS A 104 -2.07 6.22 -1.43
N CYS A 105 -3.26 6.31 -0.86
CA CYS A 105 -3.46 6.24 0.58
C CYS A 105 -3.22 4.82 1.06
N ALA A 106 -3.80 3.82 0.39
CA ALA A 106 -3.60 2.41 0.72
C ALA A 106 -2.13 1.99 0.70
N LEU A 107 -1.40 2.34 -0.37
CA LEU A 107 0.03 2.00 -0.48
C LEU A 107 0.88 2.74 0.56
N PHE A 108 0.55 4.00 0.85
CA PHE A 108 1.25 4.79 1.87
C PHE A 108 1.05 4.20 3.27
N THR A 109 -0.21 3.90 3.66
CA THR A 109 -0.52 3.35 4.98
C THR A 109 -0.04 1.91 5.14
N LEU A 110 -0.07 1.11 4.07
CA LEU A 110 0.55 -0.21 4.05
C LEU A 110 2.04 -0.14 4.35
N ASN A 111 2.78 0.70 3.62
CA ASN A 111 4.22 0.87 3.83
C ASN A 111 4.51 1.41 5.25
N MET A 112 3.72 2.35 5.76
CA MET A 112 3.87 2.81 7.14
C MET A 112 3.70 1.68 8.15
N ALA A 113 2.65 0.87 8.01
CA ALA A 113 2.36 -0.24 8.91
C ALA A 113 3.45 -1.32 8.85
N GLU A 114 3.91 -1.69 7.66
CA GLU A 114 5.01 -2.65 7.47
C GLU A 114 6.32 -2.17 8.09
N ASN A 115 6.64 -0.88 7.98
CA ASN A 115 7.85 -0.33 8.60
C ASN A 115 7.73 -0.29 10.13
N ASN A 116 6.57 0.05 10.68
CA ASN A 116 6.33 -0.01 12.12
C ASN A 116 6.41 -1.45 12.67
N LEU A 117 5.90 -2.44 11.92
CA LEU A 117 6.01 -3.85 12.29
C LEU A 117 7.47 -4.31 12.34
N LYS A 118 8.29 -3.91 11.36
CA LYS A 118 9.74 -4.18 11.37
C LYS A 118 10.41 -3.54 12.59
N GLU A 119 10.07 -2.32 12.98
CA GLU A 119 10.61 -1.70 14.20
C GLU A 119 10.23 -2.51 15.46
N LEU A 120 8.99 -3.02 15.54
CA LEU A 120 8.55 -3.86 16.67
C LEU A 120 9.30 -5.20 16.75
N GLU A 121 9.64 -5.82 15.62
CA GLU A 121 10.48 -7.03 15.59
C GLU A 121 11.89 -6.77 16.18
N HIS A 122 12.47 -5.60 15.91
CA HIS A 122 13.76 -5.22 16.49
C HIS A 122 13.66 -4.87 17.99
N VAL A 123 12.52 -4.36 18.45
CA VAL A 123 12.28 -4.04 19.88
C VAL A 123 12.02 -5.30 20.71
N ALA A 124 11.32 -6.30 20.16
CA ALA A 124 10.96 -7.54 20.87
C ALA A 124 12.17 -8.42 21.26
N LEU A 125 13.38 -8.10 20.79
CA LEU A 125 14.63 -8.79 21.16
C LEU A 125 15.38 -8.10 22.31
N GLN A 126 14.93 -6.93 22.78
CA GLN A 126 15.45 -6.31 24.00
C GLN A 126 14.58 -6.71 25.20
N ASP A 127 14.56 -8.00 25.51
CA ASP A 127 14.12 -8.45 26.84
C ASP A 127 15.17 -7.97 27.86
N PRO A 128 14.84 -7.10 28.84
CA PRO A 128 15.82 -6.70 29.84
C PRO A 128 16.08 -7.91 30.74
N LEU A 129 17.10 -8.69 30.42
CA LEU A 129 17.70 -9.64 31.36
C LEU A 129 18.23 -8.83 32.55
N ILE A 130 17.42 -8.69 33.60
CA ILE A 130 17.87 -8.22 34.90
C ILE A 130 18.69 -9.35 35.51
N SER A 131 20.01 -9.20 35.48
CA SER A 131 20.94 -10.02 36.26
C SER A 131 20.64 -9.79 37.75
N THR A 132 19.97 -10.74 38.38
CA THR A 132 20.03 -10.85 39.85
C THR A 132 21.11 -11.87 40.19
N GLU A 133 21.89 -11.58 41.24
CA GLU A 133 23.20 -12.18 41.52
C GLU A 133 23.18 -13.67 41.92
N ASN A 134 22.10 -14.42 41.65
CA ASN A 134 22.02 -15.84 41.97
C ASN A 134 21.37 -16.64 40.83
N GLY A 135 22.17 -16.94 39.80
CA GLY A 135 22.30 -18.25 39.14
C GLY A 135 21.11 -19.06 38.59
N ASP A 136 19.85 -18.67 38.73
CA ASP A 136 18.71 -19.47 38.26
C ASP A 136 17.83 -18.67 37.27
N TYR A 137 17.85 -19.10 36.00
CA TYR A 137 16.98 -18.54 34.95
C TYR A 137 15.56 -19.08 35.13
N VAL A 138 14.61 -18.21 35.49
CA VAL A 138 13.18 -18.55 35.52
C VAL A 138 12.53 -18.02 34.24
N ALA A 139 12.02 -18.91 33.40
CA ALA A 139 11.18 -18.53 32.27
C ALA A 139 9.85 -17.97 32.81
N ILE A 140 9.59 -16.68 32.58
CA ILE A 140 8.29 -16.08 32.89
C ILE A 140 7.32 -16.50 31.77
N CYS A 141 6.54 -17.54 32.00
CA CYS A 141 5.36 -17.79 31.18
C CYS A 141 4.36 -16.66 31.45
N ALA A 142 4.21 -15.74 30.50
CA ALA A 142 3.12 -14.78 30.51
C ALA A 142 1.80 -15.54 30.36
N LEU A 143 1.08 -15.72 31.48
CA LEU A 143 -0.26 -16.29 31.49
C LEU A 143 -1.21 -15.33 30.76
N GLY A 144 -1.83 -15.83 29.70
CA GLY A 144 -2.91 -15.13 29.00
C GLY A 144 -4.05 -14.80 29.94
N VAL A 145 -4.52 -13.56 29.88
CA VAL A 145 -5.71 -13.13 30.62
C VAL A 145 -6.92 -13.47 29.76
N GLY A 146 -7.61 -14.55 30.12
CA GLY A 146 -8.96 -14.83 29.64
C GLY A 146 -9.93 -13.83 30.28
N ASN A 147 -10.78 -13.22 29.43
CA ASN A 147 -11.90 -12.41 29.90
C ASN A 147 -12.97 -13.31 30.51
N HIS A 148 -13.49 -12.89 31.66
CA HIS A 148 -14.78 -13.32 32.20
C HIS A 148 -15.80 -12.21 32.02
#